data_AF-A0A4R4ZWH3-F1
#
_entry.id   AF-A0A4R4ZWH3-F1
#
_cell.length_a   1.000
_cell.length_b   1.000
_cell.length_c   1.000
_cell.angle_alpha   90.00
_cell.angle_beta   90.00
_cell.angle_gamma   90.00
#
_symmetry.space_group_name_H-M   'P 1'
#
loop_
_entity.id
_entity.type
_entity.pdbx_description
1 polymer ?
#
loop_
_entity_poly.entity_id
_entity_poly.type
_entity_poly.pdbx_seq_one_letter_code
_entity_poly.pdbx_strand_id
1 'polypeptide(L)'
;MGKRWWVVIAGVLVVGVWSARDNDEPKAAPRESVVSTKPTPKPATTPQPAPADRSVGNWYDDYDPAHFAVPVRKSAKKAGISPQLLMAILYNEDYKPHTPELERSWQRIKPDASFGIANMHRAAFDQTKRGRFAKRQWEELPDHPELAIEAAAWHLHDLANRLPTHRKSTFTKDELLALGYNTGAGNMRAFARGAHPGAQAQTYLDRLHANWDKSGLAARQ
;
A
#
# COMPACT_ATOMS: atom_id res chain seq x y z
N MET A 1 -0.97 -16.69 29.18
CA MET A 1 0.38 -16.54 28.61
C MET A 1 0.40 -15.33 27.68
N GLY A 2 1.08 -14.25 28.04
CA GLY A 2 1.19 -13.05 27.20
C GLY A 2 2.14 -13.26 26.03
N LYS A 3 1.68 -13.03 24.81
CA LYS A 3 2.50 -13.11 23.58
C LYS A 3 3.36 -11.85 23.48
N ARG A 4 4.65 -11.99 23.79
CA ARG A 4 5.67 -10.95 23.59
C ARG A 4 5.82 -10.67 22.09
N TRP A 5 5.46 -9.46 21.67
CA TRP A 5 5.69 -8.98 20.31
C TRP A 5 7.15 -8.61 20.09
N TRP A 6 7.77 -9.24 19.10
CA TRP A 6 9.05 -8.80 18.54
C TRP A 6 8.76 -7.81 17.41
N VAL A 7 9.10 -6.55 17.63
CA VAL A 7 9.11 -5.52 16.58
C VAL A 7 10.36 -5.72 15.73
N VAL A 8 10.21 -6.26 14.52
CA VAL A 8 11.29 -6.26 13.52
C VAL A 8 11.28 -4.91 12.81
N ILE A 9 12.37 -4.16 12.99
CA ILE A 9 12.62 -2.88 12.31
C ILE A 9 13.02 -3.20 10.87
N ALA A 10 12.12 -2.94 9.91
CA ALA A 10 12.51 -2.85 8.50
C ALA A 10 13.20 -1.50 8.30
N GLY A 11 14.54 -1.51 8.29
CA GLY A 11 15.34 -0.37 7.88
C GLY A 11 15.54 -0.39 6.38
N VAL A 12 15.14 0.67 5.69
CA VAL A 12 15.63 0.97 4.35
C VAL A 12 16.46 2.24 4.44
N LEU A 13 17.78 2.06 4.40
CA LEU A 13 18.75 3.12 4.17
C LEU A 13 18.59 3.63 2.73
N VAL A 14 18.29 4.91 2.59
CA VAL A 14 18.52 5.65 1.33
C VAL A 14 19.61 6.68 1.61
N VAL A 15 20.80 6.43 1.06
CA VAL A 15 21.87 7.42 0.95
C VAL A 15 21.88 7.92 -0.50
N GLY A 16 21.88 9.24 -0.67
CA GLY A 16 22.02 9.92 -1.96
C GLY A 16 21.67 11.40 -1.87
N VAL A 17 22.59 12.19 -1.31
CA VAL A 17 22.58 13.67 -1.26
C VAL A 17 22.91 14.25 -2.63
N TRP A 18 22.20 15.28 -3.10
CA TRP A 18 22.80 16.41 -3.84
C TRP A 18 22.07 17.71 -3.48
N SER A 19 22.85 18.70 -3.08
CA SER A 19 22.45 20.02 -2.59
C SER A 19 22.31 21.03 -3.73
N ALA A 20 21.34 21.93 -3.63
CA ALA A 20 21.49 23.33 -4.03
C ALA A 20 20.55 24.19 -3.17
N ARG A 21 21.16 25.06 -2.36
CA ARG A 21 20.55 26.21 -1.70
C ARG A 21 20.32 27.30 -2.77
N ASP A 22 19.24 28.06 -2.66
CA ASP A 22 19.40 29.49 -2.37
C ASP A 22 18.14 30.09 -1.75
N ASN A 23 18.39 31.00 -0.82
CA ASN A 23 17.44 31.79 -0.06
C ASN A 23 16.84 32.88 -0.94
N ASP A 24 15.61 33.31 -0.65
CA ASP A 24 15.32 34.68 -0.23
C ASP A 24 13.81 34.92 -0.02
N GLU A 25 13.47 35.30 1.21
CA GLU A 25 12.29 36.10 1.56
C GLU A 25 12.83 37.23 2.48
N PRO A 26 12.12 38.36 2.72
CA PRO A 26 10.84 38.81 2.18
C PRO A 26 10.85 40.29 1.71
N LYS A 27 9.84 40.73 0.95
CA LYS A 27 9.54 42.18 0.84
C LYS A 27 8.04 42.46 0.90
N ALA A 28 7.69 43.28 1.90
CA ALA A 28 6.34 43.69 2.23
C ALA A 28 5.70 44.64 1.20
N ALA A 29 4.37 44.65 1.27
CA ALA A 29 3.36 45.22 0.37
C ALA A 29 3.40 46.74 0.13
N PRO A 30 2.54 47.20 -0.80
CA PRO A 30 1.50 48.14 -0.40
C PRO A 30 0.06 47.68 -0.74
N ARG A 31 -0.87 48.11 0.12
CA ARG A 31 -2.35 48.19 -0.07
C ARG A 31 -2.65 49.09 -1.28
N GLU A 32 -3.78 49.06 -2.00
CA GLU A 32 -5.18 48.75 -1.72
C GLU A 32 -5.93 48.81 -3.08
N SER A 33 -6.98 48.02 -3.31
CA SER A 33 -8.13 48.36 -4.18
C SER A 33 -9.18 47.26 -4.08
N VAL A 34 -10.23 47.53 -3.30
CA VAL A 34 -11.39 46.66 -3.14
C VAL A 34 -12.29 46.80 -4.38
N VAL A 35 -12.29 45.77 -5.24
CA VAL A 35 -13.29 45.61 -6.30
C VAL A 35 -14.36 44.64 -5.82
N SER A 36 -15.57 45.18 -5.68
CA SER A 36 -16.79 44.45 -5.36
C SER A 36 -17.12 43.47 -6.49
N THR A 37 -17.13 42.17 -6.19
CA THR A 37 -17.58 41.12 -7.12
C THR A 37 -18.77 40.36 -6.53
N LYS A 38 -19.81 40.20 -7.36
CA LYS A 38 -21.07 39.49 -7.07
C LYS A 38 -20.82 38.05 -6.58
N PRO A 39 -21.69 37.48 -5.74
CA PRO A 39 -21.53 36.10 -5.28
C PRO A 39 -21.79 35.10 -6.42
N THR A 40 -20.78 34.31 -6.74
CA THR A 40 -20.86 33.13 -7.61
C THR A 40 -21.47 31.95 -6.83
N PRO A 41 -22.31 31.09 -7.44
CA PRO A 41 -22.92 29.96 -6.74
C PRO A 41 -21.86 28.92 -6.32
N LYS A 42 -21.99 28.46 -5.07
CA LYS A 42 -21.20 27.39 -4.44
C LYS A 42 -21.37 26.08 -5.25
N PRO A 43 -20.31 25.33 -5.56
CA PRO A 43 -20.46 24.00 -6.16
C PRO A 43 -21.19 23.07 -5.19
N ALA A 44 -22.22 22.39 -5.67
CA ALA A 44 -22.95 21.39 -4.91
C ALA A 44 -21.99 20.26 -4.50
N THR A 45 -21.87 20.04 -3.19
CA THR A 45 -21.21 18.87 -2.61
C THR A 45 -21.93 17.62 -3.09
N THR A 46 -21.33 16.88 -4.02
CA THR A 46 -21.80 15.54 -4.36
C THR A 46 -21.71 14.66 -3.10
N PRO A 47 -22.76 13.92 -2.70
CA PRO A 47 -22.69 13.05 -1.54
C PRO A 47 -21.58 12.02 -1.72
N GLN A 48 -20.62 12.02 -0.78
CA GLN A 48 -19.68 10.93 -0.59
C GLN A 48 -20.50 9.64 -0.37
N PRO A 49 -20.19 8.51 -1.03
CA PRO A 49 -20.88 7.26 -0.74
C PRO A 49 -20.74 6.95 0.75
N ALA A 50 -21.87 6.83 1.44
CA ALA A 50 -21.89 6.40 2.82
C ALA A 50 -21.18 5.04 2.93
N PRO A 51 -20.38 4.80 3.98
CA PRO A 51 -19.83 3.48 4.23
C PRO A 51 -20.98 2.48 4.27
N ALA A 52 -20.89 1.43 3.47
CA ALA A 52 -21.91 0.39 3.42
C ALA A 52 -22.09 -0.21 4.81
N ASP A 53 -23.32 -0.12 5.34
CA ASP A 53 -23.73 -0.78 6.58
C ASP A 53 -23.40 -2.27 6.51
N ARG A 54 -22.36 -2.67 7.25
CA ARG A 54 -22.23 -4.04 7.76
C ARG A 54 -22.43 -3.97 9.26
N SER A 55 -23.65 -4.20 9.74
CA SER A 55 -23.83 -4.47 11.17
C SER A 55 -23.52 -5.94 11.45
N VAL A 56 -22.26 -6.26 11.78
CA VAL A 56 -21.84 -7.16 12.88
C VAL A 56 -20.32 -6.90 13.13
N GLY A 57 -19.98 -6.18 14.20
CA GLY A 57 -18.59 -5.97 14.65
C GLY A 57 -17.73 -5.04 13.77
N ASN A 58 -16.61 -4.55 14.30
CA ASN A 58 -15.62 -3.86 13.48
C ASN A 58 -14.85 -4.90 12.65
N TRP A 59 -14.41 -4.54 11.45
CA TRP A 59 -13.69 -5.47 10.56
C TRP A 59 -12.40 -6.04 11.18
N TYR A 60 -11.85 -5.36 12.18
CA TYR A 60 -10.61 -5.71 12.87
C TYR A 60 -10.79 -6.60 14.12
N ASP A 61 -12.04 -6.87 14.57
CA ASP A 61 -12.29 -7.64 15.79
C ASP A 61 -12.00 -9.15 15.61
N ASP A 62 -12.21 -9.66 14.40
CA ASP A 62 -11.89 -11.03 13.99
C ASP A 62 -11.18 -10.99 12.61
N TYR A 63 -10.05 -10.29 12.59
CA TYR A 63 -9.30 -10.08 11.35
C TYR A 63 -8.72 -11.39 10.81
N ASP A 64 -9.19 -11.79 9.64
CA ASP A 64 -8.59 -12.81 8.77
C ASP A 64 -8.61 -12.27 7.33
N PRO A 65 -7.47 -12.26 6.61
CA PRO A 65 -7.43 -11.94 5.18
C PRO A 65 -8.48 -12.68 4.33
N ALA A 66 -8.88 -13.91 4.69
CA ALA A 66 -9.94 -14.65 3.99
C ALA A 66 -11.29 -13.92 3.95
N HIS A 67 -11.62 -13.12 4.97
CA HIS A 67 -12.86 -12.33 5.01
C HIS A 67 -12.93 -11.27 3.89
N PHE A 68 -11.79 -11.00 3.23
CA PHE A 68 -11.66 -10.06 2.13
C PHE A 68 -11.54 -10.73 0.75
N ALA A 69 -11.97 -12.00 0.60
CA ALA A 69 -11.91 -12.70 -0.69
C ALA A 69 -12.63 -11.98 -1.84
N VAL A 70 -13.85 -11.49 -1.61
CA VAL A 70 -14.65 -10.74 -2.60
C VAL A 70 -13.92 -9.49 -3.10
N PRO A 71 -13.46 -8.57 -2.21
CA PRO A 71 -12.75 -7.38 -2.67
C PRO A 71 -11.37 -7.68 -3.26
N VAL A 72 -10.67 -8.71 -2.79
CA VAL A 72 -9.44 -9.20 -3.43
C VAL A 72 -9.70 -9.59 -4.88
N ARG A 73 -10.73 -10.40 -5.17
CA ARG A 73 -11.06 -10.78 -6.55
C ARG A 73 -11.41 -9.57 -7.41
N LYS A 74 -12.23 -8.66 -6.88
CA LYS A 74 -12.68 -7.46 -7.59
C LYS A 74 -11.49 -6.59 -7.98
N SER A 75 -10.62 -6.28 -7.02
CA SER A 75 -9.45 -5.42 -7.22
C SER A 75 -8.39 -6.09 -8.10
N ALA A 76 -8.12 -7.38 -7.89
CA ALA A 76 -7.21 -8.16 -8.70
C ALA A 76 -7.63 -8.20 -10.18
N LYS A 77 -8.91 -8.45 -10.44
CA LYS A 77 -9.48 -8.42 -11.80
C LYS A 77 -9.33 -7.04 -12.42
N LYS A 78 -9.67 -5.97 -11.69
CA LYS A 78 -9.57 -4.58 -12.16
C LYS A 78 -8.13 -4.20 -12.51
N ALA A 79 -7.16 -4.65 -11.72
CA ALA A 79 -5.74 -4.39 -11.92
C ALA A 79 -5.05 -5.40 -12.85
N GLY A 80 -5.72 -6.47 -13.29
CA GLY A 80 -5.11 -7.49 -14.15
C GLY A 80 -3.96 -8.26 -13.48
N ILE A 81 -4.08 -8.53 -12.17
CA ILE A 81 -3.11 -9.32 -11.39
C ILE A 81 -3.75 -10.60 -10.84
N SER A 82 -2.93 -11.54 -10.37
CA SER A 82 -3.41 -12.79 -9.77
C SER A 82 -4.13 -12.52 -8.43
N PRO A 83 -5.40 -12.93 -8.26
CA PRO A 83 -6.09 -12.77 -6.97
C PRO A 83 -5.45 -13.63 -5.88
N GLN A 84 -4.85 -14.77 -6.23
CA GLN A 84 -4.10 -15.61 -5.29
C GLN A 84 -2.84 -14.89 -4.79
N LEU A 85 -2.10 -14.22 -5.69
CA LEU A 85 -0.95 -13.40 -5.28
C LEU A 85 -1.39 -12.28 -4.33
N LEU A 86 -2.45 -11.55 -4.66
CA LEU A 86 -2.95 -10.46 -3.80
C LEU A 86 -3.35 -10.97 -2.42
N MET A 87 -4.07 -12.10 -2.35
CA MET A 87 -4.42 -12.72 -1.07
C MET A 87 -3.17 -13.19 -0.29
N ALA A 88 -2.16 -13.74 -0.97
CA ALA A 88 -0.91 -14.16 -0.34
C ALA A 88 -0.11 -12.98 0.24
N ILE A 89 -0.16 -11.80 -0.40
CA ILE A 89 0.38 -10.57 0.16
C ILE A 89 -0.34 -10.20 1.46
N LEU A 90 -1.69 -10.21 1.48
CA LEU A 90 -2.42 -9.88 2.71
C LEU A 90 -2.06 -10.83 3.87
N TYR A 91 -1.95 -12.13 3.61
CA TYR A 91 -1.48 -13.07 4.63
C TYR A 91 -0.02 -12.87 5.05
N ASN A 92 0.85 -12.39 4.16
CA ASN A 92 2.23 -12.05 4.52
C ASN A 92 2.31 -10.80 5.41
N GLU A 93 1.38 -9.86 5.25
CA GLU A 93 1.33 -8.60 6.00
C GLU A 93 0.60 -8.72 7.35
N ASP A 94 -0.17 -9.79 7.57
CA ASP A 94 -0.93 -10.12 8.79
C ASP A 94 -0.05 -10.54 10.00
N TYR A 95 1.22 -10.14 10.05
CA TYR A 95 2.09 -10.46 11.19
C TYR A 95 1.92 -9.49 12.37
N LYS A 96 1.16 -8.40 12.19
CA LYS A 96 0.85 -7.37 13.19
C LYS A 96 -0.65 -7.06 13.16
N PRO A 97 -1.25 -6.56 14.25
CA PRO A 97 -2.63 -6.08 14.18
C PRO A 97 -2.75 -4.81 13.35
N HIS A 98 -3.90 -4.70 12.69
CA HIS A 98 -4.23 -3.59 11.82
C HIS A 98 -5.37 -2.70 12.38
N THR A 99 -5.57 -2.68 13.70
CA THR A 99 -6.60 -1.80 14.28
C THR A 99 -6.27 -0.32 13.98
N PRO A 100 -7.24 0.49 13.50
CA PRO A 100 -6.96 1.84 13.03
C PRO A 100 -6.30 2.74 14.06
N GLU A 101 -6.69 2.63 15.33
CA GLU A 101 -6.12 3.42 16.43
C GLU A 101 -4.66 3.03 16.69
N LEU A 102 -4.34 1.74 16.63
CA LEU A 102 -2.98 1.26 16.84
C LEU A 102 -2.07 1.75 15.71
N GLU A 103 -2.49 1.59 14.45
CA GLU A 103 -1.70 2.04 13.31
C GLU A 103 -1.40 3.55 13.38
N ARG A 104 -2.40 4.39 13.68
CA ARG A 104 -2.19 5.84 13.84
C ARG A 104 -1.32 6.18 15.05
N SER A 105 -1.46 5.45 16.16
CA SER A 105 -0.60 5.65 17.32
C SER A 105 0.87 5.37 16.99
N TRP A 106 1.14 4.31 16.22
CA TRP A 106 2.47 3.94 15.75
C TRP A 106 3.02 4.97 14.76
N GLN A 107 2.19 5.52 13.87
CA GLN A 107 2.61 6.55 12.92
C GLN A 107 3.14 7.82 13.60
N ARG A 108 2.56 8.22 14.74
CA ARG A 108 3.08 9.38 15.51
C ARG A 108 4.52 9.17 15.99
N ILE A 109 4.95 7.92 16.11
CA ILE A 109 6.31 7.52 16.51
C ILE A 109 7.19 7.24 15.26
N LYS A 110 6.60 6.69 14.20
CA LYS A 110 7.24 6.37 12.92
C LYS A 110 6.43 6.95 11.76
N PRO A 111 6.70 8.20 11.34
CA PRO A 111 5.89 8.91 10.35
C PRO A 111 5.80 8.24 8.98
N ASP A 112 6.74 7.35 8.67
CA ASP A 112 6.86 6.56 7.45
C ASP A 112 6.28 5.14 7.57
N ALA A 113 5.71 4.77 8.73
CA ALA A 113 5.16 3.44 8.94
C ALA A 113 4.02 3.12 7.96
N SER A 114 4.05 1.96 7.33
CA SER A 114 3.02 1.46 6.43
C SER A 114 1.63 1.26 7.09
N PHE A 115 0.56 1.44 6.30
CA PHE A 115 -0.84 1.39 6.75
C PHE A 115 -1.72 0.36 6.05
N GLY A 116 -2.80 0.01 6.75
CA GLY A 116 -3.87 -0.85 6.30
C GLY A 116 -3.46 -2.32 6.27
N ILE A 117 -4.44 -3.16 5.96
CA ILE A 117 -4.31 -4.62 5.90
C ILE A 117 -3.31 -5.13 4.85
N ALA A 118 -2.91 -4.27 3.90
CA ALA A 118 -1.88 -4.56 2.92
C ALA A 118 -0.52 -3.93 3.28
N ASN A 119 -0.39 -3.32 4.45
CA ASN A 119 0.82 -2.71 4.98
C ASN A 119 1.54 -1.83 3.93
N MET A 120 0.78 -0.93 3.31
CA MET A 120 1.26 -0.15 2.16
C MET A 120 1.99 1.11 2.60
N HIS A 121 3.16 1.36 2.00
CA HIS A 121 3.99 2.53 2.28
C HIS A 121 3.46 3.79 1.59
N ARG A 122 3.58 4.97 2.21
CA ARG A 122 3.03 6.24 1.69
C ARG A 122 3.49 6.57 0.27
N ALA A 123 4.78 6.47 0.02
CA ALA A 123 5.37 6.74 -1.30
C ALA A 123 4.82 5.79 -2.39
N ALA A 124 4.61 4.51 -2.06
CA ALA A 124 4.01 3.55 -2.98
C ALA A 124 2.54 3.90 -3.25
N PHE A 125 1.79 4.31 -2.23
CA PHE A 125 0.40 4.73 -2.37
C PHE A 125 0.28 5.98 -3.25
N ASP A 126 1.08 7.02 -2.97
CA ASP A 126 1.08 8.28 -3.73
C ASP A 126 1.50 8.11 -5.19
N GLN A 127 2.38 7.14 -5.47
CA GLN A 127 2.68 6.75 -6.83
C GLN A 127 1.49 6.05 -7.50
N THR A 128 0.88 5.10 -6.80
CA THR A 128 -0.20 4.25 -7.32
C THR A 128 -1.52 5.01 -7.52
N LYS A 129 -1.83 6.01 -6.68
CA LYS A 129 -3.12 6.72 -6.68
C LYS A 129 -3.37 7.58 -7.91
N ARG A 130 -2.32 7.98 -8.63
CA ARG A 130 -2.38 8.90 -9.77
C ARG A 130 -3.26 8.31 -10.87
N GLY A 131 -4.30 9.05 -11.28
CA GLY A 131 -5.22 8.62 -12.34
C GLY A 131 -6.21 7.50 -11.96
N ARG A 132 -6.25 7.07 -10.69
CA ARG A 132 -7.11 5.95 -10.24
C ARG A 132 -8.03 6.34 -9.09
N PHE A 133 -7.43 6.71 -7.96
CA PHE A 133 -8.12 7.10 -6.74
C PHE A 133 -7.48 8.39 -6.18
N ALA A 134 -7.26 9.36 -7.06
CA ALA A 134 -6.45 10.56 -6.81
C ALA A 134 -6.94 11.45 -5.66
N LYS A 135 -8.22 11.36 -5.28
CA LYS A 135 -8.80 12.11 -4.16
C LYS A 135 -8.56 11.45 -2.80
N ARG A 136 -8.15 10.18 -2.78
CA ARG A 136 -7.93 9.41 -1.55
C ARG A 136 -6.55 9.73 -0.96
N GLN A 137 -6.48 9.70 0.35
CA GLN A 137 -5.26 9.88 1.14
C GLN A 137 -4.76 8.53 1.67
N TRP A 138 -3.46 8.47 1.90
CA TRP A 138 -2.83 7.26 2.41
C TRP A 138 -3.23 6.97 3.86
N GLU A 139 -3.53 8.02 4.61
CA GLU A 139 -3.98 7.98 6.00
C GLU A 139 -5.39 7.38 6.17
N GLU A 140 -6.11 7.16 5.07
CA GLU A 140 -7.42 6.49 5.05
C GLU A 140 -7.32 4.96 5.03
N LEU A 141 -6.14 4.41 4.72
CA LEU A 141 -5.96 2.96 4.57
C LEU A 141 -6.37 2.14 5.81
N PRO A 142 -6.14 2.59 7.06
CA PRO A 142 -6.56 1.83 8.22
C PRO A 142 -8.09 1.68 8.33
N ASP A 143 -8.89 2.69 7.95
CA ASP A 143 -10.35 2.60 8.07
C ASP A 143 -11.03 1.97 6.86
N HIS A 144 -10.30 1.89 5.74
CA HIS A 144 -10.83 1.46 4.45
C HIS A 144 -10.05 0.26 3.91
N PRO A 145 -10.29 -0.97 4.43
CA PRO A 145 -9.59 -2.17 3.95
C PRO A 145 -9.77 -2.41 2.45
N GLU A 146 -10.94 -2.06 1.91
CA GLU A 146 -11.24 -2.06 0.48
C GLU A 146 -10.28 -1.16 -0.33
N LEU A 147 -9.96 0.03 0.18
CA LEU A 147 -8.99 0.93 -0.44
C LEU A 147 -7.57 0.35 -0.32
N ALA A 148 -7.21 -0.25 0.81
CA ALA A 148 -5.91 -0.89 0.99
C ALA A 148 -5.70 -2.03 -0.03
N ILE A 149 -6.72 -2.86 -0.24
CA ILE A 149 -6.70 -3.95 -1.22
C ILE A 149 -6.63 -3.41 -2.65
N GLU A 150 -7.44 -2.39 -2.99
CA GLU A 150 -7.39 -1.76 -4.32
C GLU A 150 -6.02 -1.13 -4.59
N ALA A 151 -5.45 -0.43 -3.62
CA ALA A 151 -4.14 0.19 -3.74
C ALA A 151 -3.03 -0.85 -3.91
N ALA A 152 -3.05 -1.94 -3.13
CA ALA A 152 -2.10 -3.03 -3.29
C ALA A 152 -2.20 -3.72 -4.66
N ALA A 153 -3.42 -3.97 -5.15
CA ALA A 153 -3.63 -4.55 -6.47
C ALA A 153 -3.04 -3.69 -7.59
N TRP A 154 -3.29 -2.38 -7.56
CA TRP A 154 -2.73 -1.46 -8.54
C TRP A 154 -1.22 -1.27 -8.39
N HIS A 155 -0.68 -1.37 -7.18
CA HIS A 155 0.76 -1.35 -6.97
C HIS A 155 1.44 -2.56 -7.63
N LEU A 156 0.87 -3.76 -7.45
CA LEU A 156 1.34 -4.98 -8.12
C LEU A 156 1.25 -4.86 -9.65
N HIS A 157 0.18 -4.25 -10.18
CA HIS A 157 0.08 -3.93 -11.60
C HIS A 157 1.23 -3.02 -12.08
N ASP A 158 1.51 -1.95 -11.34
CA ASP A 158 2.58 -1.01 -11.69
C ASP A 158 3.96 -1.68 -11.60
N LEU A 159 4.16 -2.59 -10.66
CA LEU A 159 5.36 -3.43 -10.57
C LEU A 159 5.46 -4.37 -11.78
N ALA A 160 4.36 -5.01 -12.19
CA ALA A 160 4.35 -5.90 -13.35
C ALA A 160 4.77 -5.18 -14.64
N ASN A 161 4.34 -3.92 -14.81
CA ASN A 161 4.73 -3.10 -15.96
C ASN A 161 6.21 -2.67 -15.93
N ARG A 162 6.91 -2.84 -14.80
CA ARG A 162 8.33 -2.51 -14.63
C ARG A 162 9.24 -3.74 -14.72
N LEU A 163 8.68 -4.94 -14.87
CA LEU A 163 9.48 -6.14 -15.06
C LEU A 163 10.16 -6.11 -16.44
N PRO A 164 11.43 -6.53 -16.54
CA PRO A 164 12.09 -6.64 -17.83
C PRO A 164 11.48 -7.78 -18.65
N THR A 165 11.36 -7.57 -19.97
CA THR A 165 10.83 -8.59 -20.91
C THR A 165 11.68 -9.86 -20.90
N HIS A 166 13.00 -9.71 -20.84
CA HIS A 166 13.95 -10.81 -20.71
C HIS A 166 14.42 -10.93 -19.26
N ARG A 167 14.16 -12.10 -18.66
CA ARG A 167 14.53 -12.42 -17.28
C ARG A 167 15.57 -13.53 -17.28
N LYS A 168 16.53 -13.42 -16.36
CA LYS A 168 17.53 -14.47 -16.08
C LYS A 168 17.26 -15.19 -14.75
N SER A 169 16.27 -14.70 -14.01
CA SER A 169 15.86 -15.26 -12.73
C SER A 169 15.13 -16.60 -12.89
N THR A 170 15.28 -17.45 -11.88
CA THR A 170 14.45 -18.65 -11.69
C THR A 170 13.11 -18.33 -11.02
N PHE A 171 12.95 -17.13 -10.47
CA PHE A 171 11.69 -16.71 -9.85
C PHE A 171 10.59 -16.53 -10.89
N THR A 172 9.40 -17.01 -10.55
CA THR A 172 8.15 -16.79 -11.26
C THR A 172 7.79 -15.30 -11.29
N LYS A 173 6.83 -14.93 -12.14
CA LYS A 173 6.33 -13.55 -12.18
C LYS A 173 5.76 -13.14 -10.81
N ASP A 174 4.98 -14.00 -10.18
CA ASP A 174 4.30 -13.68 -8.92
C ASP A 174 5.30 -13.53 -7.75
N GLU A 175 6.34 -14.35 -7.68
CA GLU A 175 7.43 -14.18 -6.71
C GLU A 175 8.19 -12.87 -6.91
N LEU A 176 8.48 -12.50 -8.17
CA LEU A 176 9.12 -11.20 -8.46
C LEU A 176 8.23 -10.03 -8.04
N LEU A 177 6.92 -10.13 -8.27
CA LEU A 177 5.97 -9.10 -7.84
C LEU A 177 5.90 -9.02 -6.31
N ALA A 178 5.89 -10.15 -5.61
CA ALA A 178 5.92 -10.19 -4.15
C ALA A 178 7.22 -9.60 -3.58
N LEU A 179 8.37 -9.96 -4.16
CA LEU A 179 9.65 -9.33 -3.82
C LEU A 179 9.61 -7.82 -4.09
N GLY A 180 9.02 -7.38 -5.20
CA GLY A 180 8.87 -5.97 -5.53
C GLY A 180 7.95 -5.22 -4.59
N TYR A 181 6.92 -5.88 -4.08
CA TYR A 181 6.04 -5.33 -3.05
C TYR A 181 6.81 -5.11 -1.75
N ASN A 182 7.61 -6.10 -1.33
CA ASN A 182 8.38 -6.04 -0.09
C ASN A 182 9.61 -5.12 -0.15
N THR A 183 10.31 -5.11 -1.29
CA THR A 183 11.65 -4.51 -1.42
C THR A 183 11.72 -3.36 -2.43
N GLY A 184 10.62 -3.04 -3.09
CA GLY A 184 10.52 -2.00 -4.12
C GLY A 184 10.94 -2.46 -5.53
N ALA A 185 10.52 -1.67 -6.52
CA ALA A 185 10.70 -1.98 -7.95
C ALA A 185 12.18 -2.10 -8.39
N GLY A 186 13.09 -1.39 -7.74
CA GLY A 186 14.52 -1.45 -8.05
C GLY A 186 15.12 -2.83 -7.77
N ASN A 187 14.87 -3.35 -6.57
CA ASN A 187 15.31 -4.67 -6.13
C ASN A 187 14.62 -5.79 -6.92
N MET A 188 13.30 -5.68 -7.16
CA MET A 188 12.58 -6.59 -8.06
C MET A 188 13.27 -6.73 -9.42
N ARG A 189 13.70 -5.63 -10.05
CA ARG A 189 14.42 -5.69 -11.33
C ARG A 189 15.81 -6.31 -11.19
N ALA A 190 16.49 -6.12 -10.06
CA ALA A 190 17.76 -6.79 -9.79
C ALA A 190 17.55 -8.32 -9.67
N PHE A 191 16.53 -8.76 -8.92
CA PHE A 191 16.17 -10.17 -8.79
C PHE A 191 15.76 -10.78 -10.13
N ALA A 192 14.99 -10.04 -10.95
CA ALA A 192 14.60 -10.46 -12.29
C ALA A 192 15.81 -10.68 -13.23
N ARG A 193 16.94 -10.01 -12.96
CA ARG A 193 18.22 -10.17 -13.66
C ARG A 193 19.15 -11.23 -13.05
N GLY A 194 18.72 -11.91 -11.98
CA GLY A 194 19.44 -13.02 -11.34
C GLY A 194 20.15 -12.66 -10.04
N ALA A 195 19.94 -11.47 -9.46
CA ALA A 195 20.42 -11.20 -8.11
C ALA A 195 19.70 -12.10 -7.09
N HIS A 196 20.43 -12.53 -6.05
CA HIS A 196 19.86 -13.31 -4.95
C HIS A 196 19.21 -12.39 -3.91
N PRO A 197 18.04 -12.77 -3.35
CA PRO A 197 17.45 -12.07 -2.23
C PRO A 197 18.33 -12.21 -0.98
N GLY A 198 18.44 -11.14 -0.19
CA GLY A 198 18.99 -11.22 1.16
C GLY A 198 18.03 -11.93 2.12
N ALA A 199 18.49 -12.22 3.34
CA ALA A 199 17.74 -13.02 4.32
C ALA A 199 16.29 -12.56 4.57
N GLN A 200 16.07 -11.24 4.67
CA GLN A 200 14.74 -10.68 4.89
C GLN A 200 13.80 -10.89 3.69
N ALA A 201 14.29 -10.65 2.48
CA ALA A 201 13.53 -10.86 1.25
C ALA A 201 13.25 -12.36 1.02
N GLN A 202 14.20 -13.22 1.38
CA GLN A 202 14.01 -14.67 1.33
C GLN A 202 12.94 -15.12 2.34
N THR A 203 12.98 -14.62 3.58
CA THR A 203 11.94 -14.92 4.58
C THR A 203 10.55 -14.48 4.10
N TYR A 204 10.46 -13.35 3.37
CA TYR A 204 9.21 -12.91 2.79
C TYR A 204 8.68 -13.88 1.72
N LEU A 205 9.56 -14.37 0.84
CA LEU A 205 9.21 -15.39 -0.14
C LEU A 205 8.79 -16.72 0.52
N ASP A 206 9.53 -17.17 1.53
CA ASP A 206 9.21 -18.42 2.23
C ASP A 206 7.81 -18.35 2.86
N ARG A 207 7.44 -17.20 3.44
CA ARG A 207 6.08 -16.95 3.94
C ARG A 207 5.05 -16.92 2.82
N LEU A 208 5.39 -16.30 1.68
CA LEU A 208 4.50 -16.26 0.51
C LEU A 208 4.18 -17.69 0.05
N HIS A 209 5.18 -18.56 -0.03
CA HIS A 209 5.02 -19.98 -0.39
C HIS A 209 4.18 -20.72 0.65
N ALA A 210 4.48 -20.55 1.93
CA ALA A 210 3.71 -21.15 3.02
C ALA A 210 2.23 -20.72 3.00
N ASN A 211 1.95 -19.51 2.53
CA ASN A 211 0.61 -18.96 2.42
C ASN A 211 -0.06 -19.26 1.07
N TRP A 212 0.64 -19.81 0.08
CA TRP A 212 0.18 -19.83 -1.31
C TRP A 212 -1.13 -20.60 -1.51
N ASP A 213 -1.20 -21.84 -1.00
CA ASP A 213 -2.37 -22.70 -1.22
C ASP A 213 -3.61 -22.19 -0.48
N LYS A 214 -3.46 -21.77 0.79
CA LYS A 214 -4.57 -21.16 1.53
C LYS A 214 -5.06 -19.87 0.89
N SER A 215 -4.15 -19.09 0.29
CA SER A 215 -4.50 -17.87 -0.45
C SER A 215 -5.31 -18.19 -1.70
N GLY A 216 -4.93 -19.26 -2.41
CA GLY A 216 -5.67 -19.75 -3.56
C GLY A 216 -7.06 -20.25 -3.18
N LEU A 217 -7.18 -20.99 -2.07
CA LEU A 217 -8.47 -21.45 -1.54
C LEU A 217 -9.36 -20.26 -1.16
N ALA A 218 -8.86 -19.33 -0.35
CA ALA A 218 -9.61 -18.16 0.09
C ALA A 218 -10.06 -17.28 -1.10
N ALA A 219 -9.17 -17.04 -2.07
CA ALA A 219 -9.50 -16.21 -3.23
C ALA A 219 -10.61 -16.79 -4.12
N ARG A 220 -10.88 -18.11 -4.06
CA ARG A 220 -11.91 -18.79 -4.86
C ARG A 220 -13.29 -18.85 -4.21
N GLN A 221 -13.40 -18.58 -2.90
CA GLN A 221 -14.66 -18.69 -2.14
C GLN A 221 -15.71 -17.65 -2.54
#